data_AF-A0A821YK70-F1
#
_entry.id   AF-A0A821YK70-F1
#
_cell.length_a   1.000
_cell.length_b   1.000
_cell.length_c   1.000
_cell.angle_alpha   90.00
_cell.angle_beta   90.00
_cell.angle_gamma   90.00
#
_symmetry.space_group_name_H-M   'P 1'
#
loop_
_entity.id
_entity.type
_entity.pdbx_description
1 polymer ?
#
loop_
_entity_poly.entity_id
_entity_poly.type
_entity_poly.pdbx_seq_one_letter_code
_entity_poly.pdbx_strand_id
1 'polypeptide(L)'
;INTRLISGVIQSYVELGFAENSSLQSSNQQITSPTLKIYKDFFEAPFLQDTEQFYRLEAASFLVHNSVTEYLKKVAQRLDEEVHRVQSYLHPSTLAALIKKVEEVLIRDQLEVIYTEAKALLHNEKHSDLALLYKLVSRVPNATLELKKIVEDHIRQMGIDAIERASVSALNDPKLYVETILDIHTKFFKLVQEAFSSEQGFTAALDKACGKFINNNAVTTAAGNTTKSPELLARYCDALLRKGSKAVEETDLEEKFNQIMVVFNYVEDKDVFQKFYAKLLAKRLV
;
A
#
# COMPACT_ATOMS: atom_id res chain seq x y z
N ILE A 1 11.35 -36.02 0.97
CA ILE A 1 10.10 -36.47 1.65
C ILE A 1 9.38 -37.42 0.71
N ASN A 2 8.97 -38.62 1.17
CA ASN A 2 8.22 -39.57 0.32
C ASN A 2 6.72 -39.24 0.39
N THR A 3 6.26 -38.44 -0.57
CA THR A 3 4.89 -37.90 -0.62
C THR A 3 3.82 -39.00 -0.78
N ARG A 4 4.18 -40.15 -1.35
CA ARG A 4 3.26 -41.30 -1.50
C ARG A 4 2.89 -41.93 -0.16
N LEU A 5 3.86 -42.06 0.75
CA LEU A 5 3.61 -42.58 2.09
C LEU A 5 2.70 -41.63 2.88
N ILE A 6 2.95 -40.33 2.78
CA ILE A 6 2.14 -39.32 3.46
C ILE A 6 0.71 -39.33 2.89
N SER A 7 0.55 -39.32 1.56
CA SER A 7 -0.76 -39.38 0.94
C SER A 7 -1.56 -40.63 1.36
N GLY A 8 -0.90 -41.78 1.51
CA GLY A 8 -1.53 -42.99 2.02
C GLY A 8 -2.05 -42.85 3.45
N VAL A 9 -1.23 -42.27 4.34
CA VAL A 9 -1.62 -42.00 5.73
C VAL A 9 -2.79 -41.01 5.80
N ILE A 10 -2.75 -39.93 5.02
CA ILE A 10 -3.82 -38.94 4.95
C ILE A 10 -5.13 -39.55 4.47
N GLN A 11 -5.06 -40.40 3.44
CA GLN A 11 -6.20 -41.13 2.93
C GLN A 11 -6.79 -42.06 3.99
N SER A 12 -5.94 -42.75 4.78
CA SER A 12 -6.40 -43.57 5.90
C SER A 12 -7.14 -42.76 6.98
N TYR A 13 -6.65 -41.58 7.37
CA TYR A 13 -7.36 -40.71 8.33
C TYR A 13 -8.72 -40.25 7.80
N VAL A 14 -8.82 -39.97 6.50
CA VAL A 14 -10.06 -39.60 5.85
C VAL A 14 -11.02 -40.80 5.79
N GLU A 15 -10.54 -41.97 5.40
CA GLU A 15 -11.30 -43.24 5.32
C GLU A 15 -11.81 -43.71 6.68
N LEU A 16 -11.01 -43.59 7.75
CA LEU A 16 -11.45 -43.91 9.11
C LEU A 16 -12.66 -43.05 9.54
N GLY A 17 -12.74 -41.80 9.07
CA GLY A 17 -13.89 -40.92 9.30
C GLY A 17 -15.18 -41.44 8.66
N PHE A 18 -15.10 -42.19 7.56
CA PHE A 18 -16.25 -42.88 6.97
C PHE A 18 -16.67 -44.10 7.79
N ALA A 19 -15.71 -44.85 8.35
CA ALA A 19 -15.98 -46.06 9.11
C ALA A 19 -16.68 -45.77 10.46
N GLU A 20 -16.30 -44.69 11.16
CA GLU A 20 -17.00 -44.24 12.38
C GLU A 20 -18.44 -43.80 12.10
N ASN A 21 -18.68 -43.05 11.02
CA ASN A 21 -20.04 -42.64 10.66
C ASN A 21 -20.93 -43.83 10.28
N SER A 22 -20.34 -44.82 9.59
CA SER A 22 -21.05 -46.02 9.16
C SER A 22 -21.41 -46.94 10.34
N SER A 23 -20.59 -46.98 11.39
CA SER A 23 -20.86 -47.79 12.59
C SER A 23 -21.85 -47.14 13.55
N LEU A 24 -21.98 -45.81 13.52
CA LEU A 24 -22.94 -45.05 14.33
C LEU A 24 -24.35 -44.95 13.71
N GLN A 25 -24.54 -45.30 12.43
CA GLN A 25 -25.81 -45.16 11.72
C GLN A 25 -26.47 -46.53 11.43
N SER A 26 -27.19 -47.08 12.41
CA SER A 26 -28.00 -48.30 12.26
C SER A 26 -29.44 -48.06 11.77
N SER A 27 -29.82 -46.85 11.34
CA SER A 27 -31.21 -46.57 10.95
C SER A 27 -31.38 -45.41 9.95
N ASN A 28 -31.64 -45.76 8.69
CA ASN A 28 -32.46 -45.03 7.71
C ASN A 28 -32.28 -43.51 7.54
N GLN A 29 -31.05 -43.00 7.38
CA GLN A 29 -30.84 -41.64 6.86
C GLN A 29 -29.84 -41.62 5.70
N GLN A 30 -30.14 -40.80 4.69
CA GLN A 30 -29.36 -40.59 3.48
C GLN A 30 -27.91 -40.27 3.82
N ILE A 31 -26.99 -40.74 2.96
CA ILE A 31 -25.54 -40.54 3.00
C ILE A 31 -25.23 -39.06 3.28
N THR A 32 -25.05 -38.70 4.54
CA THR A 32 -24.53 -37.40 4.93
C THR A 32 -23.03 -37.44 4.73
N SER A 33 -22.52 -36.45 3.99
CA SER A 33 -21.12 -36.30 3.59
C SER A 33 -20.10 -36.74 4.66
N PRO A 34 -18.97 -37.33 4.26
CA PRO A 34 -17.94 -37.80 5.19
C PRO A 34 -17.56 -36.77 6.24
N THR A 35 -17.59 -37.18 7.51
CA THR A 35 -17.07 -36.34 8.59
C THR A 35 -15.55 -36.39 8.55
N LEU A 36 -14.92 -35.30 8.11
CA LEU A 36 -13.47 -35.07 8.19
C LEU A 36 -12.97 -34.91 9.63
N LYS A 37 -13.74 -35.32 10.64
CA LYS A 37 -13.48 -35.09 12.05
C LYS A 37 -12.19 -35.77 12.50
N ILE A 38 -12.02 -37.05 12.18
CA ILE A 38 -10.79 -37.79 12.55
C ILE A 38 -9.56 -37.15 11.90
N TYR A 39 -9.64 -36.81 10.62
CA TYR A 39 -8.58 -36.09 9.92
C TYR A 39 -8.24 -34.76 10.61
N LYS A 40 -9.26 -33.97 10.97
CA LYS A 40 -9.08 -32.67 11.62
C LYS A 40 -8.46 -32.78 13.01
N ASP A 41 -8.98 -33.67 13.83
CA ASP A 41 -8.62 -33.76 15.24
C ASP A 41 -7.24 -34.41 15.42
N PHE A 42 -6.92 -35.46 14.65
CA PHE A 42 -5.71 -36.26 14.86
C PHE A 42 -4.57 -35.95 13.89
N PHE A 43 -4.83 -35.30 12.76
CA PHE A 43 -3.79 -34.90 11.82
C PHE A 43 -3.73 -33.37 11.66
N GLU A 44 -4.83 -32.73 11.23
CA GLU A 44 -4.81 -31.31 10.85
C GLU A 44 -4.41 -30.42 12.02
N ALA A 45 -5.01 -30.60 13.20
CA ALA A 45 -4.72 -29.76 14.35
C ALA A 45 -3.26 -29.87 14.85
N PRO A 46 -2.69 -31.08 15.08
CA PRO A 46 -1.26 -31.21 15.41
C PRO A 46 -0.35 -30.66 14.30
N PHE A 47 -0.66 -30.94 13.03
CA PHE A 47 0.11 -30.44 11.89
C PHE A 47 0.16 -28.91 11.84
N LEU A 48 -0.97 -28.23 12.09
CA LEU A 48 -1.03 -26.77 12.12
C LEU A 48 -0.24 -26.19 13.31
N GLN A 49 -0.25 -26.85 14.47
CA GLN A 49 0.54 -26.42 15.64
C GLN A 49 2.04 -26.54 15.39
N ASP A 50 2.48 -27.68 14.86
CA ASP A 50 3.89 -27.91 14.52
C ASP A 50 4.35 -26.92 13.44
N THR A 51 3.49 -26.64 12.46
CA THR A 51 3.77 -25.66 11.40
C THR A 51 3.89 -24.23 11.95
N GLU A 52 3.03 -23.84 12.89
CA GLU A 52 3.13 -22.55 13.59
C GLU A 52 4.47 -22.42 14.32
N GLN A 53 4.86 -23.44 15.09
CA GLN A 53 6.12 -23.42 15.83
C GLN A 53 7.33 -23.39 14.91
N PHE A 54 7.30 -24.16 13.82
CA PHE A 54 8.35 -24.15 12.80
C PHE A 54 8.56 -22.74 12.22
N TYR A 55 7.48 -22.10 11.76
CA TYR A 55 7.58 -20.77 11.14
C TYR A 55 7.92 -19.67 12.14
N ARG A 56 7.53 -19.80 13.42
CA ARG A 56 7.92 -18.85 14.46
C ARG A 56 9.43 -18.87 14.71
N LEU A 57 10.01 -20.07 14.77
CA LEU A 57 11.46 -20.24 14.91
C LEU A 57 12.21 -19.80 13.66
N GLU A 58 11.70 -20.14 12.47
CA GLU A 58 12.31 -19.72 11.20
C GLU A 58 12.30 -18.20 11.06
N ALA A 59 11.18 -17.53 11.35
CA ALA A 59 11.08 -16.08 11.27
C ALA A 59 12.05 -15.38 12.23
N ALA A 60 12.07 -15.80 13.49
CA ALA A 60 12.96 -15.24 14.51
C ALA A 60 14.44 -15.41 14.12
N SER A 61 14.83 -16.60 13.65
CA SER A 61 16.20 -16.86 13.20
C SER A 61 16.55 -16.06 11.94
N PHE A 62 15.65 -15.97 10.97
CA PHE A 62 15.94 -15.33 9.70
C PHE A 62 16.08 -13.81 9.83
N LEU A 63 15.23 -13.17 10.63
CA LEU A 63 15.25 -11.72 10.85
C LEU A 63 16.48 -11.23 11.62
N VAL A 64 17.17 -12.10 12.35
CA VAL A 64 18.43 -11.77 13.05
C VAL A 64 19.61 -11.67 12.08
N HIS A 65 19.59 -12.45 11.00
CA HIS A 65 20.76 -12.61 10.12
C HIS A 65 20.58 -11.98 8.74
N ASN A 66 19.37 -11.62 8.34
CA ASN A 66 19.05 -11.18 6.98
C ASN A 66 18.21 -9.90 7.01
N SER A 67 18.14 -9.23 5.86
CA SER A 67 17.29 -8.05 5.71
C SER A 67 15.79 -8.40 5.74
N VAL A 68 14.96 -7.43 6.13
CA VAL A 68 13.50 -7.59 6.12
C VAL A 68 12.99 -7.78 4.68
N THR A 69 13.61 -7.13 3.71
CA THR A 69 13.29 -7.33 2.29
C THR A 69 13.53 -8.78 1.82
N GLU A 70 14.63 -9.41 2.22
CA GLU A 70 14.86 -10.84 1.95
C GLU A 70 13.88 -11.74 2.70
N TYR A 71 13.54 -11.37 3.94
CA TYR A 71 12.52 -12.06 4.71
C TYR A 71 11.18 -12.08 3.97
N LEU A 72 10.72 -10.94 3.45
CA LEU A 72 9.47 -10.86 2.69
C LEU A 72 9.47 -11.74 1.43
N LYS A 73 10.61 -11.80 0.71
CA LYS A 73 10.77 -12.72 -0.43
C LYS A 73 10.64 -14.18 0.00
N LYS A 74 11.26 -14.52 1.13
CA LYS A 74 11.16 -15.87 1.70
C LYS A 74 9.74 -16.18 2.17
N VAL A 75 9.02 -15.24 2.79
CA VAL A 75 7.62 -15.42 3.18
C VAL A 75 6.73 -15.71 1.98
N ALA A 76 6.89 -14.97 0.88
CA ALA A 76 6.15 -15.23 -0.35
C ALA A 76 6.42 -16.64 -0.90
N GLN A 77 7.68 -17.06 -0.92
CA GLN A 77 8.06 -18.41 -1.32
C GLN A 77 7.44 -19.48 -0.40
N ARG A 78 7.48 -19.29 0.93
CA ARG A 78 6.90 -20.23 1.90
C ARG A 78 5.40 -20.39 1.73
N LEU A 79 4.68 -19.30 1.45
CA LEU A 79 3.24 -19.39 1.17
C LEU A 79 2.97 -20.25 -0.07
N ASP A 80 3.70 -20.05 -1.16
CA ASP A 80 3.57 -20.86 -2.38
C ASP A 80 3.92 -22.34 -2.13
N GLU A 81 4.96 -22.61 -1.34
CA GLU A 81 5.35 -23.96 -0.93
C GLU A 81 4.25 -24.66 -0.12
N GLU A 82 3.57 -23.96 0.79
CA GLU A 82 2.46 -24.53 1.57
C GLU A 82 1.22 -24.80 0.71
N VAL A 83 0.91 -23.92 -0.25
CA VAL A 83 -0.14 -24.18 -1.24
C VAL A 83 0.19 -25.47 -2.02
N HIS A 84 1.41 -25.59 -2.52
CA HIS A 84 1.85 -26.76 -3.26
C HIS A 84 1.86 -28.03 -2.40
N ARG A 85 2.24 -27.90 -1.13
CA ARG A 85 2.23 -28.99 -0.15
C ARG A 85 0.83 -29.58 -0.01
N VAL A 86 -0.17 -28.71 0.17
CA VAL A 86 -1.55 -29.17 0.33
C VAL A 86 -2.03 -29.88 -0.93
N GLN A 87 -1.78 -29.29 -2.10
CA GLN A 87 -2.15 -29.88 -3.39
C GLN A 87 -1.47 -31.22 -3.67
N SER A 88 -0.28 -31.44 -3.12
CA SER A 88 0.51 -32.64 -3.39
C SER A 88 0.04 -33.85 -2.58
N TYR A 89 -0.31 -33.67 -1.30
CA TYR A 89 -0.58 -34.82 -0.43
C TYR A 89 -1.46 -34.56 0.81
N LEU A 90 -2.01 -33.36 1.02
CA LEU A 90 -2.96 -33.11 2.13
C LEU A 90 -4.39 -33.02 1.62
N HIS A 91 -5.35 -33.10 2.54
CA HIS A 91 -6.75 -32.89 2.18
C HIS A 91 -6.99 -31.40 1.85
N PRO A 92 -7.76 -31.06 0.79
CA PRO A 92 -7.98 -29.67 0.38
C PRO A 92 -8.59 -28.75 1.45
N SER A 93 -9.32 -29.33 2.43
CA SER A 93 -9.91 -28.55 3.54
C SER A 93 -8.87 -27.84 4.41
N THR A 94 -7.63 -28.35 4.44
CA THR A 94 -6.54 -27.83 5.26
C THR A 94 -5.97 -26.52 4.71
N LEU A 95 -6.14 -26.25 3.42
CA LEU A 95 -5.50 -25.11 2.74
C LEU A 95 -5.81 -23.78 3.43
N ALA A 96 -7.08 -23.51 3.68
CA ALA A 96 -7.51 -22.24 4.26
C ALA A 96 -6.99 -22.04 5.69
N ALA A 97 -7.02 -23.10 6.51
CA ALA A 97 -6.54 -23.04 7.89
C ALA A 97 -5.01 -22.91 7.96
N LEU A 98 -4.30 -23.65 7.11
CA LEU A 98 -2.84 -23.60 7.00
C LEU A 98 -2.34 -22.23 6.55
N ILE A 99 -2.85 -21.71 5.44
CA ILE A 99 -2.41 -20.41 4.91
C ILE A 99 -2.70 -19.30 5.91
N LYS A 100 -3.88 -19.30 6.54
CA LYS A 100 -4.20 -18.33 7.59
C LYS A 100 -3.20 -18.42 8.75
N LYS A 101 -2.84 -19.62 9.18
CA LYS A 101 -1.88 -19.83 10.27
C LYS A 101 -0.48 -19.33 9.92
N VAL A 102 -0.04 -19.57 8.69
CA VAL A 102 1.25 -19.10 8.18
C VAL A 102 1.26 -17.58 8.03
N GLU A 103 0.18 -16.98 7.54
CA GLU A 103 0.00 -15.51 7.47
C GLU A 103 0.01 -14.85 8.86
N GLU A 104 -0.60 -15.49 9.86
CA GLU A 104 -0.55 -15.02 11.25
C GLU A 104 0.90 -14.95 11.75
N VAL A 105 1.67 -16.02 11.59
CA VAL A 105 3.03 -16.10 12.16
C VAL A 105 4.07 -15.30 11.36
N LEU A 106 4.02 -15.38 10.03
CA LEU A 106 5.04 -14.78 9.17
C LEU A 106 4.75 -13.33 8.75
N ILE A 107 3.50 -12.87 8.88
CA ILE A 107 3.14 -11.51 8.47
C ILE A 107 2.59 -10.75 9.67
N ARG A 108 1.51 -11.25 10.30
CA ARG A 108 0.81 -10.51 11.36
C ARG A 108 1.69 -10.28 12.58
N ASP A 109 2.40 -11.30 13.06
CA ASP A 109 3.27 -11.19 14.23
C ASP A 109 4.50 -10.30 13.97
N GLN A 110 4.87 -10.08 12.71
CA GLN A 110 6.06 -9.32 12.30
C GLN A 110 5.71 -7.92 11.74
N LEU A 111 4.46 -7.47 11.87
CA LEU A 111 3.99 -6.21 11.26
C LEU A 111 4.81 -4.98 11.68
N GLU A 112 5.27 -4.91 12.94
CA GLU A 112 6.06 -3.76 13.41
C GLU A 112 7.40 -3.63 12.67
N VAL A 113 8.08 -4.76 12.44
CA VAL A 113 9.33 -4.82 11.68
C VAL A 113 9.08 -4.49 10.22
N ILE A 114 7.99 -5.03 9.65
CA ILE A 114 7.58 -4.76 8.27
C ILE A 114 7.24 -3.28 8.07
N TYR A 115 6.54 -2.63 9.00
CA TYR A 115 6.23 -1.20 8.93
C TYR A 115 7.47 -0.31 9.05
N THR A 116 8.45 -0.73 9.86
CA THR A 116 9.73 -0.03 9.97
C THR A 116 10.49 -0.11 8.65
N GLU A 117 10.55 -1.29 8.04
CA GLU A 117 11.13 -1.47 6.70
C GLU A 117 10.35 -0.68 5.64
N ALA A 118 9.02 -0.63 5.69
CA ALA A 118 8.21 0.14 4.75
C ALA A 118 8.63 1.63 4.73
N LYS A 119 8.89 2.23 5.90
CA LYS A 119 9.42 3.61 5.99
C LYS A 119 10.77 3.75 5.31
N ALA A 120 11.68 2.80 5.51
CA ALA A 120 13.00 2.79 4.88
C ALA A 120 12.91 2.62 3.36
N LEU A 121 12.04 1.71 2.88
CA LEU A 121 11.84 1.48 1.45
C LEU A 121 11.18 2.67 0.74
N LEU A 122 10.27 3.37 1.42
CA LEU A 122 9.69 4.63 0.92
C LEU A 122 10.78 5.69 0.75
N HIS A 123 11.64 5.86 1.76
CA HIS A 123 12.74 6.82 1.70
C HIS A 123 13.77 6.48 0.60
N ASN A 124 14.07 5.19 0.42
CA ASN A 124 15.04 4.70 -0.57
C ASN A 124 14.43 4.45 -1.96
N GLU A 125 13.16 4.79 -2.18
CA GLU A 125 12.46 4.67 -3.46
C GLU A 125 12.46 3.24 -4.06
N LYS A 126 12.41 2.22 -3.20
CA LYS A 126 12.43 0.80 -3.60
C LYS A 126 11.02 0.30 -3.94
N HIS A 127 10.48 0.73 -5.09
CA HIS A 127 9.09 0.44 -5.50
C HIS A 127 8.78 -1.06 -5.63
N SER A 128 9.71 -1.87 -6.15
CA SER A 128 9.51 -3.31 -6.29
C SER A 128 9.35 -4.04 -4.95
N ASP A 129 10.16 -3.65 -3.96
CA ASP A 129 10.13 -4.25 -2.64
C ASP A 129 8.89 -3.76 -1.85
N LEU A 130 8.47 -2.50 -2.06
CA LEU A 130 7.18 -1.99 -1.55
C LEU A 130 5.98 -2.73 -2.13
N ALA A 131 6.02 -3.09 -3.42
CA ALA A 131 4.94 -3.86 -4.05
C ALA A 131 4.80 -5.25 -3.41
N LEU A 132 5.92 -5.93 -3.14
CA LEU A 132 5.93 -7.21 -2.43
C LEU A 132 5.42 -7.05 -1.00
N LEU A 133 5.88 -6.02 -0.29
CA LEU A 133 5.45 -5.70 1.07
C LEU A 133 3.93 -5.47 1.11
N TYR A 134 3.39 -4.65 0.20
CA TYR A 134 1.96 -4.42 0.10
C TYR A 134 1.19 -5.71 -0.19
N LYS A 135 1.66 -6.52 -1.15
CA LYS A 135 1.03 -7.81 -1.49
C LYS A 135 0.91 -8.71 -0.26
N LEU A 136 1.92 -8.78 0.59
CA LEU A 136 1.92 -9.58 1.82
C LEU A 136 1.04 -8.96 2.92
N VAL A 137 1.19 -7.66 3.18
CA VAL A 137 0.40 -6.95 4.21
C VAL A 137 -1.10 -6.96 3.87
N SER A 138 -1.46 -6.91 2.58
CA SER A 138 -2.86 -6.98 2.12
C SER A 138 -3.58 -8.29 2.47
N ARG A 139 -2.82 -9.36 2.77
CA ARG A 139 -3.36 -10.66 3.18
C ARG A 139 -3.88 -10.64 4.62
N VAL A 140 -3.35 -9.74 5.46
CA VAL A 140 -3.74 -9.61 6.86
C VAL A 140 -4.85 -8.56 6.98
N PRO A 141 -6.03 -8.91 7.54
CA PRO A 141 -7.10 -7.96 7.74
C PRO A 141 -6.65 -6.76 8.59
N ASN A 142 -7.05 -5.56 8.18
CA ASN A 142 -6.76 -4.28 8.84
C ASN A 142 -5.28 -3.85 8.88
N ALA A 143 -4.32 -4.66 8.43
CA ALA A 143 -2.91 -4.29 8.44
C ALA A 143 -2.59 -3.16 7.44
N THR A 144 -3.34 -3.09 6.34
CA THR A 144 -3.18 -2.02 5.34
C THR A 144 -3.54 -0.63 5.86
N LEU A 145 -4.32 -0.52 6.94
CA LEU A 145 -4.70 0.78 7.51
C LEU A 145 -3.49 1.54 8.06
N GLU A 146 -2.59 0.83 8.74
CA GLU A 146 -1.39 1.45 9.29
C GLU A 146 -0.37 1.76 8.19
N LEU A 147 -0.24 0.86 7.20
CA LEU A 147 0.58 1.11 6.02
C LEU A 147 0.13 2.37 5.25
N LYS A 148 -1.19 2.58 5.10
CA LYS A 148 -1.75 3.79 4.49
C LYS A 148 -1.37 5.06 5.26
N LYS A 149 -1.41 5.04 6.59
CA LYS A 149 -0.96 6.18 7.41
C LYS A 149 0.54 6.45 7.25
N ILE A 150 1.36 5.39 7.23
CA ILE A 150 2.81 5.52 7.02
C ILE A 150 3.09 6.20 5.68
N VAL A 151 2.39 5.79 4.62
CA VAL A 151 2.50 6.42 3.30
C VAL A 151 2.00 7.86 3.32
N GLU A 152 0.83 8.14 3.92
CA GLU A 152 0.28 9.51 4.08
C GLU A 152 1.30 10.43 4.77
N ASP A 153 1.85 10.01 5.90
CA ASP A 153 2.80 10.80 6.69
C ASP A 153 4.13 11.01 5.94
N HIS A 154 4.61 9.99 5.23
CA HIS A 154 5.83 10.10 4.42
C HIS A 154 5.66 11.08 3.26
N ILE A 155 4.55 11.00 2.52
CA ILE A 155 4.24 11.93 1.42
C ILE A 155 4.15 13.37 1.96
N ARG A 156 3.45 13.55 3.09
CA ARG A 156 3.32 14.86 3.73
C ARG A 156 4.69 15.43 4.10
N GLN A 157 5.53 14.64 4.75
CA GLN A 157 6.86 15.10 5.18
C GLN A 157 7.72 15.47 3.96
N MET A 158 7.76 14.61 2.94
CA MET A 158 8.50 14.86 1.71
C MET A 158 8.02 16.11 0.97
N GLY A 159 6.72 16.38 0.97
CA GLY A 159 6.14 17.60 0.41
C GLY A 159 6.54 18.85 1.19
N ILE A 160 6.48 18.81 2.53
CA ILE A 160 6.93 19.91 3.39
C ILE A 160 8.42 20.18 3.19
N ASP A 161 9.27 19.15 3.24
CA ASP A 161 10.72 19.27 3.11
C ASP A 161 11.13 19.78 1.71
N ALA A 162 10.38 19.41 0.66
CA ALA A 162 10.62 19.92 -0.69
C ALA A 162 10.31 21.41 -0.78
N ILE A 163 9.16 21.85 -0.24
CA ILE A 163 8.78 23.26 -0.23
C ILE A 163 9.71 24.08 0.69
N GLU A 164 10.13 23.52 1.82
CA GLU A 164 11.05 24.19 2.75
C GLU A 164 12.42 24.42 2.12
N ARG A 165 12.98 23.42 1.42
CA ARG A 165 14.23 23.59 0.65
C ARG A 165 14.11 24.64 -0.44
N ALA A 166 12.92 24.77 -1.05
CA ALA A 166 12.65 25.79 -2.06
C ALA A 166 12.25 27.16 -1.47
N SER A 167 11.95 27.25 -0.16
CA SER A 167 11.16 28.33 0.45
C SER A 167 11.70 29.75 0.24
N VAL A 168 13.03 29.92 0.27
CA VAL A 168 13.69 31.24 0.10
C VAL A 168 13.44 31.82 -1.30
N SER A 169 13.36 30.96 -2.32
CA SER A 169 13.07 31.37 -3.71
C SER A 169 11.58 31.23 -4.05
N ALA A 170 10.92 30.18 -3.54
CA ALA A 170 9.52 29.84 -3.84
C ALA A 170 8.50 30.84 -3.27
N LEU A 171 8.84 31.63 -2.24
CA LEU A 171 7.96 32.69 -1.72
C LEU A 171 7.63 33.74 -2.81
N ASN A 172 8.57 33.97 -3.73
CA ASN A 172 8.48 34.97 -4.80
C ASN A 172 8.51 34.36 -6.21
N ASP A 173 8.71 33.05 -6.34
CA ASP A 173 8.69 32.31 -7.60
C ASP A 173 7.49 31.34 -7.67
N PRO A 174 6.36 31.78 -8.27
CA PRO A 174 5.19 30.95 -8.49
C PRO A 174 5.45 29.69 -9.29
N LYS A 175 6.39 29.73 -10.25
CA LYS A 175 6.70 28.59 -11.10
C LYS A 175 7.39 27.51 -10.28
N LEU A 176 8.45 27.88 -9.57
CA LEU A 176 9.18 26.95 -8.69
C LEU A 176 8.25 26.31 -7.66
N TYR A 177 7.36 27.10 -7.04
CA TYR A 177 6.41 26.59 -6.05
C TYR A 177 5.46 25.54 -6.62
N VAL A 178 4.79 25.84 -7.74
CA VAL A 178 3.80 24.93 -8.34
C VAL A 178 4.48 23.70 -8.95
N GLU A 179 5.62 23.85 -9.61
CA GLU A 179 6.37 22.71 -10.18
C GLU A 179 6.89 21.77 -9.08
N THR A 180 7.37 22.30 -7.95
CA THR A 180 7.78 21.46 -6.80
C THR A 180 6.63 20.60 -6.27
N ILE A 181 5.42 21.17 -6.17
CA ILE A 181 4.22 20.43 -5.73
C ILE A 181 3.85 19.35 -6.74
N LEU A 182 3.88 19.69 -8.04
CA LEU A 182 3.58 18.76 -9.13
C LEU A 182 4.56 17.60 -9.20
N ASP A 183 5.85 17.85 -8.98
CA ASP A 183 6.87 16.81 -8.98
C ASP A 183 6.63 15.80 -7.86
N ILE A 184 6.33 16.30 -6.64
CA ILE A 184 5.98 15.45 -5.50
C ILE A 184 4.70 14.67 -5.76
N HIS A 185 3.63 15.32 -6.24
CA HIS A 185 2.37 14.65 -6.57
C HIS A 185 2.57 13.55 -7.62
N THR A 186 3.22 13.88 -8.74
CA THR A 186 3.45 12.93 -9.84
C THR A 186 4.29 11.75 -9.39
N LYS A 187 5.33 12.00 -8.59
CA LYS A 187 6.20 10.95 -8.04
C LYS A 187 5.41 9.96 -7.18
N PHE A 188 4.63 10.46 -6.23
CA PHE A 188 3.86 9.58 -5.34
C PHE A 188 2.63 8.99 -6.00
N PHE A 189 2.06 9.64 -7.01
CA PHE A 189 1.03 9.07 -7.86
C PHE A 189 1.55 7.84 -8.61
N LYS A 190 2.76 7.91 -9.21
CA LYS A 190 3.42 6.75 -9.83
C LYS A 190 3.70 5.64 -8.82
N LEU A 191 4.18 5.98 -7.63
CA LEU A 191 4.36 5.00 -6.54
C LEU A 191 3.04 4.27 -6.23
N VAL A 192 1.92 5.00 -6.11
CA VAL A 192 0.61 4.39 -5.84
C VAL A 192 0.14 3.49 -6.98
N GLN A 193 0.41 3.86 -8.23
CA GLN A 193 0.09 3.02 -9.38
C GLN A 193 0.93 1.74 -9.42
N GLU A 194 2.25 1.86 -9.26
CA GLU A 194 3.19 0.76 -9.45
C GLU A 194 3.28 -0.17 -8.23
N ALA A 195 3.40 0.37 -7.02
CA ALA A 195 3.63 -0.40 -5.80
C ALA A 195 2.33 -0.81 -5.09
N PHE A 196 1.27 0.00 -5.19
CA PHE A 196 0.01 -0.22 -4.47
C PHE A 196 -1.16 -0.58 -5.40
N SER A 197 -0.88 -0.88 -6.68
CA SER A 197 -1.86 -1.29 -7.68
C SER A 197 -3.07 -0.36 -7.82
N SER A 198 -2.86 0.95 -7.65
CA SER A 198 -3.93 1.97 -7.68
C SER A 198 -5.08 1.72 -6.69
N GLU A 199 -4.78 1.14 -5.52
CA GLU A 199 -5.80 0.92 -4.51
C GLU A 199 -6.37 2.26 -3.99
N GLN A 200 -7.70 2.32 -3.84
CA GLN A 200 -8.41 3.56 -3.54
C GLN A 200 -7.99 4.19 -2.21
N GLY A 201 -7.67 3.39 -1.20
CA GLY A 201 -7.22 3.91 0.09
C GLY A 201 -5.82 4.52 0.07
N PHE A 202 -4.88 4.00 -0.73
CA PHE A 202 -3.58 4.66 -0.95
C PHE A 202 -3.71 5.91 -1.81
N THR A 203 -4.63 5.93 -2.77
CA THR A 203 -4.97 7.14 -3.52
C THR A 203 -5.54 8.22 -2.60
N ALA A 204 -6.48 7.85 -1.71
CA ALA A 204 -7.01 8.76 -0.70
C ALA A 204 -5.95 9.24 0.29
N ALA A 205 -4.98 8.39 0.65
CA ALA A 205 -3.85 8.76 1.49
C ALA A 205 -2.95 9.80 0.80
N LEU A 206 -2.67 9.64 -0.50
CA LEU A 206 -1.97 10.63 -1.31
C LEU A 206 -2.75 11.95 -1.34
N ASP A 207 -4.04 11.92 -1.66
CA ASP A 207 -4.88 13.11 -1.75
C ASP A 207 -4.92 13.90 -0.43
N LYS A 208 -5.07 13.17 0.67
CA LYS A 208 -5.08 13.76 2.02
C LYS A 208 -3.73 14.34 2.41
N ALA A 209 -2.63 13.69 2.04
CA ALA A 209 -1.28 14.23 2.26
C ALA A 209 -1.05 15.50 1.44
N CYS A 210 -1.42 15.50 0.15
CA CYS A 210 -1.36 16.66 -0.74
C CYS A 210 -2.18 17.83 -0.21
N GLY A 211 -3.44 17.62 0.17
CA GLY A 211 -4.25 18.65 0.81
C GLY A 211 -3.58 19.25 2.04
N LYS A 212 -2.95 18.44 2.89
CA LYS A 212 -2.27 18.94 4.09
C LYS A 212 -1.05 19.80 3.78
N PHE A 213 -0.12 19.33 2.95
CA PHE A 213 1.13 20.08 2.71
C PHE A 213 0.95 21.26 1.75
N ILE A 214 -0.04 21.23 0.85
CA ILE A 214 -0.31 22.35 -0.06
C ILE A 214 -0.90 23.54 0.70
N ASN A 215 -1.80 23.28 1.65
CA ASN A 215 -2.44 24.34 2.44
C ASN A 215 -1.63 24.74 3.68
N ASN A 216 -0.74 23.86 4.16
CA ASN A 216 0.16 24.17 5.29
C ASN A 216 1.60 23.71 5.00
N ASN A 217 2.48 24.68 4.72
CA ASN A 217 3.89 24.49 4.44
C ASN A 217 4.73 25.69 4.91
N ALA A 218 6.04 25.62 4.69
CA ALA A 218 6.98 26.69 5.01
C ALA A 218 6.61 28.03 4.35
N VAL A 219 6.06 28.03 3.12
CA VAL A 219 5.69 29.25 2.38
C VAL A 219 4.44 29.91 2.97
N THR A 220 3.41 29.14 3.30
CA THR A 220 2.21 29.67 3.98
C THR A 220 2.52 30.14 5.40
N THR A 221 3.40 29.44 6.09
CA THR A 221 3.85 29.80 7.45
C THR A 221 4.68 31.08 7.43
N ALA A 222 5.64 31.21 6.50
CA ALA A 222 6.43 32.42 6.33
C ALA A 222 5.58 33.63 5.91
N ALA A 223 4.52 33.42 5.13
CA ALA A 223 3.56 34.46 4.77
C ALA A 223 2.55 34.79 5.87
N GLY A 224 2.48 33.97 6.94
CA GLY A 224 1.53 34.12 8.04
C GLY A 224 0.07 33.82 7.69
N ASN A 225 -0.20 33.18 6.54
CA ASN A 225 -1.56 32.82 6.09
C ASN A 225 -1.56 31.67 5.07
N THR A 226 -2.68 30.93 5.00
CA THR A 226 -2.94 29.86 4.01
C THR A 226 -3.21 30.41 2.61
N THR A 227 -3.53 31.70 2.50
CA THR A 227 -3.88 32.38 1.24
C THR A 227 -2.71 32.52 0.26
N LYS A 228 -1.49 32.17 0.68
CA LYS A 228 -0.30 32.26 -0.16
C LYS A 228 -0.28 31.20 -1.28
N SER A 229 -0.71 29.97 -0.99
CA SER A 229 -0.80 28.90 -1.97
C SER A 229 -1.73 29.24 -3.15
N PRO A 230 -3.00 29.67 -2.92
CA PRO A 230 -3.87 30.10 -4.02
C PRO A 230 -3.36 31.35 -4.74
N GLU A 231 -2.69 32.28 -4.05
CA GLU A 231 -2.07 33.45 -4.69
C GLU A 231 -0.98 33.02 -5.68
N LEU A 232 -0.04 32.16 -5.24
CA LEU A 232 1.06 31.68 -6.08
C LEU A 232 0.53 30.88 -7.27
N LEU A 233 -0.47 30.03 -7.06
CA LEU A 233 -1.12 29.29 -8.15
C LEU A 233 -1.72 30.26 -9.20
N ALA A 234 -2.45 31.29 -8.76
CA ALA A 234 -3.04 32.29 -9.67
C ALA A 234 -1.97 33.10 -10.42
N ARG A 235 -0.86 33.45 -9.76
CA ARG A 235 0.28 34.14 -10.37
C ARG A 235 1.00 33.26 -11.40
N TYR A 236 1.10 31.94 -11.16
CA TYR A 236 1.68 31.02 -12.13
C TYR A 236 0.82 30.92 -13.40
N CYS A 237 -0.51 30.79 -13.25
CA CYS A 237 -1.42 30.86 -14.40
C CYS A 237 -1.27 32.17 -15.18
N ASP A 238 -1.16 33.30 -14.47
CA ASP A 238 -0.96 34.60 -15.10
C ASP A 238 0.35 34.69 -15.89
N ALA A 239 1.43 34.13 -15.34
CA ALA A 239 2.73 34.09 -15.99
C ALA A 239 2.70 33.27 -17.29
N LEU A 240 2.03 32.11 -17.30
CA LEU A 240 1.87 31.27 -18.49
C LEU A 240 1.12 32.00 -19.62
N LEU A 241 0.10 32.78 -19.27
CA LEU A 241 -0.78 33.49 -20.21
C LEU A 241 -0.24 34.85 -20.69
N ARG A 242 0.90 35.34 -20.19
CA ARG A 242 1.46 36.63 -20.65
C ARG A 242 2.20 36.47 -21.99
N LYS A 243 2.10 37.50 -22.84
CA LYS A 243 2.59 37.59 -24.25
C LYS A 243 4.07 37.26 -24.52
N GLY A 244 4.87 36.88 -23.51
CA GLY A 244 6.25 36.40 -23.67
C GLY A 244 6.36 34.91 -23.98
N SER A 245 5.29 34.12 -23.82
CA SER A 245 5.28 32.66 -24.02
C SER A 245 5.22 32.22 -25.50
N LYS A 246 5.81 32.98 -26.43
CA LYS A 246 5.86 32.60 -27.86
C LYS A 246 6.64 31.29 -28.14
N ALA A 247 7.30 30.75 -27.13
CA ALA A 247 8.07 29.50 -27.20
C ALA A 247 7.32 28.26 -26.66
N VAL A 248 6.11 28.45 -26.10
CA VAL A 248 5.30 27.33 -25.57
C VAL A 248 4.21 27.05 -26.60
N GLU A 249 4.22 25.85 -27.17
CA GLU A 249 3.16 25.41 -28.09
C GLU A 249 1.82 25.38 -27.35
N GLU A 250 0.71 25.64 -28.06
CA GLU A 250 -0.64 25.64 -27.46
C GLU A 250 -0.95 24.34 -26.71
N THR A 251 -0.45 23.21 -27.21
CA THR A 251 -0.53 21.88 -26.59
C THR A 251 0.20 21.79 -25.25
N ASP A 252 1.41 22.34 -25.13
CA ASP A 252 2.18 22.36 -23.87
C ASP A 252 1.51 23.26 -22.82
N LEU A 253 0.90 24.36 -23.29
CA LEU A 253 0.13 25.25 -22.41
C LEU A 253 -1.10 24.55 -21.82
N GLU A 254 -1.85 23.79 -22.63
CA GLU A 254 -3.01 23.02 -22.16
C GLU A 254 -2.61 21.94 -21.14
N GLU A 255 -1.51 21.21 -21.39
CA GLU A 255 -0.97 20.24 -20.43
C GLU A 255 -0.58 20.89 -19.09
N LYS A 256 0.08 22.06 -19.14
CA LYS A 256 0.41 22.83 -17.93
C LYS A 256 -0.84 23.27 -17.16
N PHE A 257 -1.91 23.66 -17.85
CA PHE A 257 -3.17 24.00 -17.21
C PHE A 257 -3.84 22.77 -16.57
N ASN A 258 -3.80 21.62 -17.22
CA ASN A 258 -4.29 20.37 -16.64
C ASN A 258 -3.51 20.01 -15.37
N GLN A 259 -2.19 20.18 -15.36
CA GLN A 259 -1.36 19.99 -14.16
C GLN A 259 -1.73 20.99 -13.04
N ILE A 260 -1.90 22.27 -13.37
CA ILE A 260 -2.35 23.28 -12.40
C ILE A 260 -3.70 22.90 -11.78
N MET A 261 -4.62 22.34 -12.57
CA MET A 261 -5.92 21.88 -12.07
C MET A 261 -5.78 20.75 -11.04
N VAL A 262 -4.76 19.87 -11.18
CA VAL A 262 -4.45 18.86 -10.16
C VAL A 262 -4.12 19.54 -8.83
N VAL A 263 -3.23 20.53 -8.83
CA VAL A 263 -2.88 21.28 -7.60
C VAL A 263 -4.07 22.04 -7.05
N PHE A 264 -4.84 22.69 -7.93
CA PHE A 264 -6.05 23.46 -7.57
C PHE A 264 -7.09 22.61 -6.83
N ASN A 265 -7.22 21.32 -7.17
CA ASN A 265 -8.16 20.43 -6.50
C ASN A 265 -7.86 20.26 -5.00
N TYR A 266 -6.61 20.44 -4.59
CA TYR A 266 -6.17 20.34 -3.20
C TYR A 266 -6.19 21.66 -2.45
N VAL A 267 -6.44 22.80 -3.12
CA VAL A 267 -6.50 24.12 -2.47
C VAL A 267 -7.82 24.27 -1.70
N GLU A 268 -7.74 24.67 -0.43
CA GLU A 268 -8.91 24.93 0.43
C GLU A 268 -9.59 26.27 0.09
N ASP A 269 -8.81 27.36 0.05
CA ASP A 269 -9.31 28.74 -0.19
C ASP A 269 -9.49 29.05 -1.69
N LYS A 270 -10.41 28.32 -2.35
CA LYS A 270 -10.67 28.47 -3.81
C LYS A 270 -11.20 29.85 -4.20
N ASP A 271 -11.91 30.53 -3.31
CA ASP A 271 -12.43 31.88 -3.54
C ASP A 271 -11.29 32.91 -3.58
N VAL A 272 -10.23 32.71 -2.79
CA VAL A 272 -9.01 33.53 -2.82
C VAL A 272 -8.30 33.37 -4.15
N PHE A 273 -8.13 32.14 -4.64
CA PHE A 273 -7.58 31.89 -5.97
C PHE A 273 -8.39 32.63 -7.03
N GLN A 274 -9.73 32.51 -7.00
CA GLN A 274 -10.61 33.17 -7.95
C GLN A 274 -10.45 34.70 -7.93
N LYS A 275 -10.36 35.33 -6.74
CA LYS A 275 -10.16 36.78 -6.59
C LYS A 275 -8.83 37.23 -7.20
N PHE A 276 -7.72 36.53 -6.91
CA PHE A 276 -6.42 36.85 -7.49
C PHE A 276 -6.40 36.63 -9.00
N TYR A 277 -6.91 35.49 -9.47
CA TYR A 277 -6.97 35.14 -10.88
C TYR A 277 -7.81 36.15 -11.68
N ALA A 278 -9.01 36.51 -11.20
CA ALA A 278 -9.88 37.50 -11.84
C ALA A 278 -9.21 38.89 -11.91
N LYS A 279 -8.52 39.31 -10.85
CA LYS A 279 -7.78 40.58 -10.81
C LYS A 279 -6.62 40.60 -11.82
N LEU A 280 -5.88 39.50 -11.94
CA LEU A 280 -4.77 39.38 -12.88
C LEU A 280 -5.28 39.30 -14.33
N LEU A 281 -6.36 38.55 -14.56
CA LEU A 281 -7.03 38.48 -15.86
C LEU A 281 -7.53 39.86 -16.31
N ALA A 282 -8.20 40.61 -15.43
CA ALA A 282 -8.66 41.97 -15.74
C ALA A 282 -7.50 42.88 -16.16
N LYS A 283 -6.35 42.83 -15.45
CA LYS A 283 -5.14 43.59 -15.81
C LYS A 283 -4.51 43.19 -17.14
N ARG A 284 -4.78 41.98 -17.65
CA ARG A 284 -4.29 41.51 -18.95
C ARG A 284 -5.21 41.92 -20.10
N LEU A 285 -6.50 42.12 -19.81
CA LEU A 285 -7.52 42.49 -20.80
C LEU A 285 -7.61 44.02 -21.00
N VAL A 286 -7.24 44.80 -19.98
CA VAL A 286 -7.08 46.27 -20.06
C VAL A 286 -5.71 46.61 -20.62
#